data_AF-A0A094J5C8-F1
#
_entry.id   AF-A0A094J5C8-F1
#
_cell.length_a   1.000
_cell.length_b   1.000
_cell.length_c   1.000
_cell.angle_alpha   90.00
_cell.angle_beta   90.00
_cell.angle_gamma   90.00
#
_symmetry.space_group_name_H-M   'P 1'
#
loop_
_entity.id
_entity.type
_entity.pdbx_description
1 polymer ?
#
loop_
_entity_poly.entity_id
_entity_poly.type
_entity_poly.pdbx_seq_one_letter_code
_entity_poly.pdbx_strand_id
1 'polypeptide(L)'
;MVYLPSPKVLGAVVLAQTFFSTVAAQDASNGAGNTAAIDIATLAPAAAIVNNEQLFPSERLQLTPAVLANLTSLGVDTSLFGFGTPSDADAALDKRAGGKCKVFPGDKAWPSPPVWKLLDLLSGGQLIATIPSASSCYKGWGDEDETECEYVTDNWTNSFFQ
;
A
#
# COMPACT_ATOMS: atom_id res chain seq x y z
N MET A 1 -13.35 64.53 -34.85
CA MET A 1 -12.08 64.49 -34.08
C MET A 1 -12.37 63.71 -32.81
N VAL A 2 -12.10 62.40 -32.77
CA VAL A 2 -10.81 61.77 -32.37
C VAL A 2 -10.55 62.14 -30.91
N TYR A 3 -10.60 61.25 -29.91
CA TYR A 3 -9.86 60.00 -29.73
C TYR A 3 -10.43 59.28 -28.48
N LEU A 4 -10.82 58.00 -28.58
CA LEU A 4 -11.14 57.15 -27.42
C LEU A 4 -9.91 56.27 -27.12
N PRO A 5 -9.34 56.29 -25.89
CA PRO A 5 -8.24 55.41 -25.57
C PRO A 5 -8.78 54.02 -25.21
N SER A 6 -8.35 53.01 -25.96
CA SER A 6 -8.38 51.61 -25.50
C SER A 6 -7.29 51.41 -24.43
N PRO A 7 -7.52 50.52 -23.46
CA PRO A 7 -6.50 49.48 -23.31
C PRO A 7 -7.05 48.08 -23.00
N LYS A 8 -6.57 47.15 -23.84
CA LYS A 8 -5.92 45.88 -23.48
C LYS A 8 -6.82 44.82 -22.84
N VAL A 9 -7.38 43.99 -23.72
CA VAL A 9 -7.65 42.58 -23.45
C VAL A 9 -6.37 41.93 -22.92
N LEU A 10 -6.31 41.66 -21.61
CA LEU A 10 -5.36 40.70 -21.08
C LEU A 10 -5.92 39.31 -21.38
N GLY A 11 -5.44 38.70 -22.46
CA GLY A 11 -5.55 37.26 -22.65
C GLY A 11 -4.69 36.58 -21.60
N ALA A 12 -5.29 36.18 -20.47
CA ALA A 12 -4.67 35.23 -19.57
C ALA A 12 -4.83 33.84 -20.22
N VAL A 13 -3.82 33.42 -20.98
CA VAL A 13 -3.64 32.01 -21.29
C VAL A 13 -3.22 31.35 -19.98
N VAL A 14 -4.21 30.81 -19.25
CA VAL A 14 -3.93 29.86 -18.17
C VAL A 14 -3.39 28.61 -18.85
N LEU A 15 -2.06 28.51 -18.92
CA LEU A 15 -1.41 27.22 -19.13
C LEU A 15 -1.82 26.36 -17.94
N ALA A 16 -2.84 25.52 -18.14
CA ALA A 16 -3.10 24.39 -17.27
C ALA A 16 -1.85 23.51 -17.34
N GLN A 17 -0.89 23.77 -16.46
CA GLN A 17 0.19 22.84 -16.20
C GLN A 17 -0.46 21.63 -15.57
N THR A 18 -0.77 20.66 -16.41
CA THR A 18 -1.01 19.29 -15.97
C THR A 18 0.27 18.89 -15.25
N PHE A 19 0.25 18.98 -13.93
CA PHE A 19 1.20 18.28 -13.08
C PHE A 19 0.92 16.80 -13.32
N PHE A 20 1.55 16.24 -14.36
CA PHE A 20 1.79 14.81 -14.42
C PHE A 20 2.71 14.53 -13.25
N SER A 21 2.12 14.13 -12.13
CA SER A 21 2.85 13.48 -11.05
C SER A 21 3.55 12.29 -11.69
N THR A 22 4.84 12.44 -11.97
CA THR A 22 5.69 11.32 -12.33
C THR A 22 5.64 10.37 -11.15
N VAL A 23 4.91 9.28 -11.28
CA VAL A 23 4.99 8.16 -10.34
C VAL A 23 6.45 7.71 -10.41
N ALA A 24 7.23 8.02 -9.39
CA ALA A 24 8.53 7.41 -9.22
C ALA A 24 8.29 5.90 -9.13
N ALA A 25 8.89 5.13 -10.04
CA ALA A 25 8.95 3.69 -9.91
C ALA A 25 9.58 3.39 -8.54
N GLN A 26 8.83 2.72 -7.66
CA GLN A 26 9.34 2.34 -6.34
C GLN A 26 9.93 0.94 -6.50
N ASP A 27 11.26 0.88 -6.41
CA ASP A 27 12.09 -0.32 -6.61
C ASP A 27 11.67 -1.47 -5.70
N ALA A 28 11.20 -2.59 -6.27
CA ALA A 28 11.17 -3.86 -5.55
C ALA A 28 12.60 -4.39 -5.41
N SER A 29 13.04 -4.66 -4.17
CA SER A 29 14.34 -5.28 -3.90
C SER A 29 14.29 -6.76 -4.27
N ASN A 30 15.15 -7.18 -5.18
CA ASN A 30 15.47 -8.59 -5.34
C ASN A 30 16.36 -9.00 -4.16
N GLY A 31 16.30 -10.25 -3.70
CA GLY A 31 17.11 -10.77 -2.57
C GLY A 31 18.64 -10.68 -2.74
N ALA A 32 19.12 -10.09 -3.83
CA ALA A 32 20.52 -9.84 -4.16
C ALA A 32 20.96 -8.36 -4.00
N GLY A 33 20.07 -7.46 -3.52
CA GLY A 33 20.42 -6.05 -3.28
C GLY A 33 20.62 -5.20 -4.54
N ASN A 34 20.20 -5.69 -5.71
CA ASN A 34 20.11 -4.91 -6.95
C ASN A 34 18.69 -4.38 -7.14
N THR A 35 18.57 -3.05 -7.24
CA THR A 35 17.34 -2.32 -7.56
C THR A 35 17.07 -2.40 -9.06
N ALA A 36 16.44 -3.49 -9.49
CA ALA A 36 15.76 -3.48 -10.78
C ALA A 36 14.35 -2.95 -10.54
N ALA A 37 14.02 -1.82 -11.17
CA ALA A 37 12.67 -1.26 -11.10
C ALA A 37 11.68 -2.25 -11.75
N ILE A 38 10.95 -2.99 -10.92
CA ILE A 38 9.86 -3.84 -11.37
C ILE A 38 8.65 -2.94 -11.59
N ASP A 39 8.17 -2.85 -12.83
CA ASP A 39 6.97 -2.09 -13.16
C ASP A 39 5.72 -2.83 -12.65
N ILE A 40 5.33 -2.48 -11.44
CA ILE A 40 4.22 -3.10 -10.71
C ILE A 40 2.87 -2.83 -11.39
N ALA A 41 2.77 -1.81 -12.25
CA ALA A 41 1.57 -1.53 -13.03
C ALA A 41 1.32 -2.57 -14.14
N THR A 42 2.33 -3.37 -14.48
CA THR A 42 2.23 -4.44 -15.48
C THR A 42 2.01 -5.82 -14.87
N LEU A 43 2.06 -5.94 -13.54
CA LEU A 43 1.82 -7.20 -12.85
C LEU A 43 0.31 -7.44 -12.79
N ALA A 44 -0.13 -8.52 -13.45
CA ALA A 44 -1.48 -9.07 -13.37
C ALA A 44 -1.93 -9.22 -11.90
N PRO A 45 -3.26 -9.28 -11.61
CA PRO A 45 -3.75 -9.37 -10.23
C PRO A 45 -2.99 -10.42 -9.45
N ALA A 46 -2.39 -10.01 -8.33
CA ALA A 46 -1.48 -10.83 -7.54
C ALA A 46 -2.21 -11.81 -6.61
N ALA A 47 -3.45 -12.14 -6.99
CA ALA A 47 -4.30 -13.17 -6.42
C ALA A 47 -5.04 -13.85 -7.58
N ALA A 48 -5.26 -15.16 -7.44
CA ALA A 48 -6.04 -15.94 -8.39
C ALA A 48 -7.48 -16.08 -7.87
N ILE A 49 -8.44 -16.18 -8.80
CA ILE A 49 -9.80 -16.58 -8.48
C ILE A 49 -9.83 -18.09 -8.31
N VAL A 50 -10.05 -18.55 -7.08
CA VAL A 50 -10.23 -19.96 -6.73
C VAL A 50 -11.72 -20.26 -6.64
N ASN A 51 -12.22 -21.04 -7.60
CA ASN A 51 -13.63 -21.44 -7.66
C ASN A 51 -13.80 -22.84 -7.06
N ASN A 52 -14.02 -22.88 -5.74
CA ASN A 52 -14.47 -24.08 -5.02
C ASN A 52 -15.88 -23.80 -4.47
N GLU A 53 -16.76 -24.79 -4.56
CA GLU A 53 -18.15 -24.77 -4.05
C GLU A 53 -18.25 -24.42 -2.56
N GLN A 54 -17.18 -24.67 -1.79
CA GLN A 54 -17.10 -24.40 -0.36
C GLN A 54 -16.69 -22.96 0.00
N LEU A 55 -16.21 -22.17 -0.97
CA LEU A 55 -15.72 -20.81 -0.71
C LEU A 55 -16.84 -19.78 -0.87
N PHE A 56 -16.94 -18.88 0.10
CA PHE A 56 -17.79 -17.69 -0.05
C PHE A 56 -17.26 -16.79 -1.19
N PRO A 57 -18.11 -15.96 -1.81
CA PRO A 57 -17.67 -15.04 -2.86
C PRO A 57 -16.49 -14.15 -2.44
N SER A 58 -16.46 -13.72 -1.17
CA SER A 58 -15.38 -12.92 -0.58
C SER A 58 -14.08 -13.69 -0.33
N GLU A 59 -14.10 -15.03 -0.41
CA GLU A 59 -12.94 -15.88 -0.18
C GLU A 59 -12.30 -16.39 -1.47
N ARG A 60 -12.91 -16.12 -2.64
CA ARG A 60 -12.42 -16.64 -3.92
C ARG A 60 -11.14 -15.95 -4.39
N LEU A 61 -10.90 -14.73 -3.93
CA LEU A 61 -9.66 -14.02 -4.24
C LEU A 61 -8.57 -14.50 -3.27
N GLN A 62 -7.63 -15.31 -3.76
CA GLN A 62 -6.59 -15.92 -2.93
C GLN A 62 -5.21 -15.75 -3.55
N LEU A 63 -4.22 -15.49 -2.70
CA LEU A 63 -2.82 -15.71 -3.06
C LEU A 63 -2.60 -17.21 -3.27
N THR A 64 -1.89 -17.60 -4.32
CA THR A 64 -1.61 -19.02 -4.63
C THR A 64 -0.13 -19.26 -4.88
N PRO A 65 0.35 -20.52 -4.74
CA PRO A 65 1.73 -20.87 -5.08
C PRO A 65 2.12 -20.53 -6.52
N ALA A 66 1.17 -20.63 -7.47
CA ALA A 66 1.41 -20.30 -8.87
C ALA A 66 1.71 -18.82 -9.08
N VAL A 67 0.99 -17.93 -8.37
CA VAL A 67 1.26 -16.48 -8.39
C VAL A 67 2.65 -16.20 -7.84
N LEU A 68 3.01 -16.78 -6.70
CA LEU A 68 4.34 -16.60 -6.11
C LEU A 68 5.45 -17.10 -7.05
N ALA A 69 5.28 -18.28 -7.65
CA ALA A 69 6.26 -18.83 -8.60
C ALA A 69 6.43 -17.93 -9.84
N ASN A 70 5.35 -17.33 -10.34
CA ASN A 70 5.42 -16.39 -11.44
C ASN A 70 6.21 -15.13 -11.06
N LEU A 71 5.93 -14.55 -9.88
CA LEU A 71 6.67 -13.39 -9.39
C LEU A 71 8.16 -13.70 -9.17
N THR A 72 8.49 -14.85 -8.59
CA THR A 72 9.88 -15.30 -8.45
C THR A 72 10.57 -15.45 -9.81
N SER A 73 9.87 -15.96 -10.83
CA SER A 73 10.41 -16.07 -12.20
C SER A 73 10.69 -14.72 -12.86
N LEU A 74 10.01 -13.66 -12.40
CA LEU A 74 10.23 -12.27 -12.81
C LEU A 74 11.31 -11.57 -11.96
N GLY A 75 11.96 -12.28 -11.03
CA GLY A 75 13.02 -11.75 -10.18
C GLY A 75 12.54 -11.08 -8.89
N VAL A 76 11.23 -11.08 -8.62
CA VAL A 76 10.68 -10.54 -7.37
C VAL A 76 11.03 -11.46 -6.19
N ASP A 77 11.55 -10.89 -5.10
CA ASP A 77 11.73 -11.64 -3.85
C ASP A 77 10.38 -11.85 -3.14
N THR A 78 9.92 -13.11 -3.12
CA THR A 78 8.68 -13.53 -2.49
C THR A 78 8.88 -14.31 -1.19
N SER A 79 10.10 -14.30 -0.62
CA SER A 79 10.48 -15.13 0.54
C SER A 79 9.59 -14.92 1.77
N LEU A 80 9.00 -13.73 1.93
CA LEU A 80 8.11 -13.40 3.05
C LEU A 80 6.65 -13.87 2.86
N PHE A 81 6.29 -14.31 1.65
CA PHE A 81 4.90 -14.68 1.30
C PHE A 81 4.71 -16.19 1.06
N GLY A 82 5.74 -16.99 1.32
CA GLY A 82 5.69 -18.44 1.14
C GLY A 82 4.64 -19.12 2.04
N PHE A 83 3.95 -20.12 1.50
CA PHE A 83 3.05 -20.97 2.25
C PHE A 83 3.84 -21.99 3.07
N GLY A 84 3.43 -22.20 4.33
CA GLY A 84 4.01 -23.24 5.17
C GLY A 84 3.67 -24.64 4.68
N THR A 85 4.61 -25.55 4.84
CA THR A 85 4.46 -26.99 4.65
C THR A 85 4.30 -27.69 6.00
N PRO A 86 3.80 -28.94 6.05
CA PRO A 86 3.75 -29.71 7.29
C PRO A 86 5.12 -29.83 7.99
N SER A 87 6.21 -29.89 7.23
CA SER A 87 7.59 -29.88 7.74
C SER A 87 8.03 -28.54 8.34
N ASP A 88 7.36 -27.44 8.00
CA ASP A 88 7.63 -26.14 8.61
C ASP A 88 6.99 -25.99 10.00
N ALA A 89 6.11 -26.90 10.40
CA ALA A 89 5.45 -26.84 11.70
C ALA A 89 6.46 -26.96 12.85
N ASP A 90 7.38 -27.92 12.76
CA ASP A 90 8.43 -28.12 13.77
C ASP A 90 9.40 -26.93 13.83
N ALA A 91 9.77 -26.38 12.66
CA ALA A 91 10.60 -25.19 12.56
C ALA A 91 9.88 -23.92 13.09
N ALA A 92 8.56 -23.83 12.89
CA ALA A 92 7.75 -22.72 13.40
C ALA A 92 7.58 -22.78 14.93
N LEU A 93 7.50 -23.99 15.51
CA LEU A 93 7.49 -24.19 16.95
C LEU A 93 8.85 -23.82 17.56
N ASP A 94 9.95 -24.20 16.94
CA ASP A 94 11.30 -23.83 17.38
C ASP A 94 11.52 -22.30 17.35
N LYS A 95 11.07 -21.63 16.28
CA LYS A 95 11.07 -20.15 16.19
C LYS A 95 10.28 -19.46 17.32
N ARG A 96 9.24 -20.12 17.85
CA ARG A 96 8.42 -19.61 18.96
C ARG A 96 9.02 -19.97 20.33
N ALA A 97 9.74 -21.09 20.43
CA ALA A 97 10.38 -21.56 21.65
C ALA A 97 11.61 -20.72 22.05
N GLY A 98 12.31 -20.12 21.08
CA GLY A 98 13.58 -19.44 21.28
C GLY A 98 13.55 -18.00 21.85
N GLY A 99 12.45 -17.55 22.45
CA GLY A 99 12.39 -16.22 23.10
C GLY A 99 12.63 -15.02 22.17
N LYS A 100 12.37 -15.15 20.86
CA LYS A 100 12.58 -14.07 19.88
C LYS A 100 11.42 -13.07 19.90
N CYS A 101 11.75 -11.78 19.92
CA CYS A 101 10.76 -10.69 19.87
C CYS A 101 10.17 -10.52 18.47
N LYS A 102 8.95 -9.98 18.40
CA LYS A 102 8.39 -9.42 17.16
C LYS A 102 9.14 -8.15 16.78
N VAL A 103 9.20 -7.86 15.48
CA VAL A 103 9.81 -6.63 14.95
C VAL A 103 8.81 -5.47 14.99
N PHE A 104 9.30 -4.26 15.18
CA PHE A 104 8.54 -3.01 15.21
C PHE A 104 9.05 -2.02 14.17
N PRO A 105 8.23 -1.01 13.78
CA PRO A 105 8.70 0.08 12.94
C PRO A 105 10.00 0.70 13.51
N GLY A 106 11.03 0.80 12.66
CA GLY A 106 12.36 1.30 13.03
C GLY A 106 13.40 0.21 13.31
N ASP A 107 12.98 -1.05 13.53
CA ASP A 107 13.92 -2.16 13.64
C ASP A 107 14.61 -2.44 12.31
N LYS A 108 15.86 -2.90 12.35
CA LYS A 108 16.61 -3.31 11.14
C LYS A 108 15.89 -4.39 10.32
N ALA A 109 15.14 -5.25 10.99
CA ALA A 109 14.38 -6.33 10.37
C ALA A 109 12.93 -5.93 10.00
N TRP A 110 12.55 -4.67 10.20
CA TRP A 110 11.26 -4.16 9.72
C TRP A 110 11.21 -4.22 8.19
N PRO A 111 10.10 -4.67 7.58
CA PRO A 111 10.00 -4.72 6.13
C PRO A 111 10.20 -3.34 5.51
N SER A 112 11.01 -3.28 4.44
CA SER A 112 11.25 -2.05 3.70
C SER A 112 10.01 -1.62 2.89
N PRO A 113 9.91 -0.35 2.47
CA PRO A 113 8.75 0.13 1.70
C PRO A 113 8.40 -0.72 0.47
N PRO A 114 9.37 -1.26 -0.30
CA PRO A 114 9.04 -2.14 -1.42
C PRO A 114 8.39 -3.47 -1.03
N VAL A 115 8.75 -4.03 0.13
CA VAL A 115 8.11 -5.25 0.65
C VAL A 115 6.66 -4.97 1.03
N TRP A 116 6.41 -3.82 1.67
CA TRP A 116 5.04 -3.38 1.96
C TRP A 116 4.22 -3.16 0.67
N LYS A 117 4.83 -2.59 -0.37
CA LYS A 117 4.18 -2.43 -1.68
C LYS A 117 3.87 -3.76 -2.35
N LEU A 118 4.75 -4.75 -2.22
CA LEU A 118 4.48 -6.11 -2.69
C LEU A 118 3.32 -6.75 -1.92
N LEU A 119 3.24 -6.56 -0.60
CA LEU A 119 2.09 -7.02 0.19
C LEU A 119 0.79 -6.35 -0.27
N ASP A 120 0.80 -5.05 -0.53
CA ASP A 120 -0.35 -4.32 -1.05
C ASP A 120 -0.82 -4.87 -2.40
N LEU A 121 0.13 -5.14 -3.29
CA LEU A 121 -0.17 -5.79 -4.57
C LEU A 121 -0.82 -7.17 -4.35
N LEU A 122 -0.20 -8.02 -3.51
CA LEU A 122 -0.65 -9.38 -3.21
C LEU A 122 -2.01 -9.42 -2.49
N SER A 123 -2.40 -8.34 -1.80
CA SER A 123 -3.72 -8.19 -1.17
C SER A 123 -4.78 -7.61 -2.11
N GLY A 124 -4.41 -7.27 -3.36
CA GLY A 124 -5.31 -6.62 -4.32
C GLY A 124 -5.53 -5.13 -4.05
N GLY A 125 -4.54 -4.44 -3.48
CA GLY A 125 -4.60 -3.01 -3.17
C GLY A 125 -5.33 -2.68 -1.88
N GLN A 126 -5.37 -3.61 -0.93
CA GLN A 126 -6.14 -3.51 0.31
C GLN A 126 -5.26 -3.28 1.54
N LEU A 127 -3.97 -3.02 1.38
CA LEU A 127 -3.10 -2.71 2.51
C LEU A 127 -3.32 -1.25 2.92
N ILE A 128 -3.80 -1.05 4.14
CA ILE A 128 -4.04 0.28 4.70
C ILE A 128 -2.88 0.64 5.62
N ALA A 129 -2.17 1.72 5.29
CA ALA A 129 -1.27 2.37 6.25
C ALA A 129 -2.11 3.14 7.26
N THR A 130 -2.10 2.69 8.51
CA THR A 130 -3.00 3.21 9.55
C THR A 130 -2.75 4.70 9.81
N ILE A 131 -3.82 5.48 9.70
CA ILE A 131 -3.92 6.84 10.21
C ILE A 131 -4.90 6.76 11.40
N PRO A 132 -4.54 7.26 12.59
CA PRO A 132 -5.45 7.23 13.75
C PRO A 132 -6.75 7.95 13.43
N SER A 133 -7.90 7.44 13.90
CA SER A 133 -9.21 8.07 13.64
C SER A 133 -9.32 9.51 14.16
N ALA A 134 -8.47 9.92 15.12
CA ALA A 134 -8.40 11.28 15.65
C ALA A 134 -7.21 12.09 15.09
N SER A 135 -6.63 11.70 13.94
CA SER A 135 -5.51 12.41 13.32
C SER A 135 -5.83 13.88 13.05
N SER A 136 -7.07 14.16 12.62
CA SER A 136 -7.59 15.51 12.35
C SER A 136 -7.54 16.46 13.55
N CYS A 137 -7.52 15.93 14.78
CA CYS A 137 -7.44 16.73 16.00
C CYS A 137 -6.03 17.21 16.37
N TYR A 138 -4.98 16.72 15.68
CA TYR A 138 -3.60 16.97 16.08
C TYR A 138 -2.68 17.35 14.91
N LYS A 139 -1.87 18.39 15.15
CA LYS A 139 -0.73 18.74 14.30
C LYS A 139 0.27 17.58 14.26
N GLY A 140 0.65 17.17 13.04
CA GLY A 140 1.71 16.18 12.82
C GLY A 140 1.36 15.10 11.78
N TRP A 141 0.08 14.89 11.51
CA TRP A 141 -0.41 13.92 10.52
C TRP A 141 -0.65 14.53 9.13
N GLY A 142 -0.76 15.87 9.04
CA GLY A 142 -0.89 16.60 7.78
C GLY A 142 -2.35 16.78 7.31
N ASP A 143 -3.31 16.35 8.13
CA ASP A 143 -4.75 16.33 7.90
C ASP A 143 -5.52 17.03 9.04
N GLU A 144 -4.89 17.98 9.75
CA GLU A 144 -5.55 18.77 10.80
C GLU A 144 -6.78 19.49 10.22
N ASP A 145 -7.94 19.19 10.80
CA ASP A 145 -9.23 19.72 10.38
C ASP A 145 -10.15 19.81 11.62
N GLU A 146 -10.50 21.05 12.01
CA GLU A 146 -11.33 21.32 13.18
C GLU A 146 -12.74 20.72 13.05
N THR A 147 -13.31 20.70 11.84
CA THR A 147 -14.66 20.17 11.60
C THR A 147 -14.67 18.64 11.71
N GLU A 148 -13.66 17.98 11.13
CA GLU A 148 -13.52 16.53 11.27
C GLU A 148 -13.21 16.14 12.72
N CYS A 149 -12.41 16.94 13.43
CA CYS A 149 -12.15 16.70 14.84
C CYS A 149 -13.42 16.79 15.70
N GLU A 150 -14.31 17.75 15.43
CA GLU A 150 -15.61 17.85 16.10
C GLU A 150 -16.47 16.60 15.81
N TYR A 151 -16.52 16.15 14.55
CA TYR A 151 -17.23 14.92 14.17
C TYR A 151 -16.70 13.67 14.92
N VAL A 152 -15.38 13.49 14.96
CA VAL A 152 -14.73 12.38 15.68
C VAL A 152 -15.02 12.46 17.18
N THR A 153 -15.00 13.67 17.75
CA THR A 153 -15.28 13.89 19.18
C THR A 153 -16.72 13.52 19.53
N ASP A 154 -17.68 13.98 18.74
CA ASP A 154 -19.11 13.70 18.94
C ASP A 154 -19.43 12.20 18.79
N ASN A 155 -18.67 11.48 17.95
CA ASN A 155 -18.86 10.06 17.69
C ASN A 155 -17.92 9.14 18.47
N TRP A 156 -17.04 9.65 19.35
CA TRP A 156 -16.00 8.84 19.99
C TRP A 156 -16.52 7.62 20.77
N THR A 157 -17.72 7.75 21.35
CA THR A 157 -18.38 6.69 22.12
C THR A 157 -19.39 5.86 21.30
N ASN A 158 -19.54 6.16 20.01
CA ASN A 158 -20.40 5.43 19.08
C ASN A 158 -19.69 4.18 18.56
N SER A 159 -20.20 2.99 18.87
CA SER A 159 -19.60 1.72 18.43
C SER A 159 -19.70 1.44 16.92
N PHE A 160 -20.50 2.20 16.16
CA PHE A 160 -20.50 2.12 14.70
C PHE A 160 -19.40 2.98 14.07
N PHE A 161 -18.83 3.92 14.83
CA PHE A 161 -17.71 4.74 14.40
C PHE A 161 -16.36 4.05 14.67
N GLN A 162 -16.24 3.35 15.80
CA GLN A 162 -15.06 2.57 16.18
C GLN A 162 -14.96 1.24 15.42
#